data_AF-A0A946M113-F1
#
_entry.id   AF-A0A946M113-F1
#
_cell.length_a   1.000
_cell.length_b   1.000
_cell.length_c   1.000
_cell.angle_alpha   90.00
_cell.angle_beta   90.00
_cell.angle_gamma   90.00
#
_symmetry.space_group_name_H-M   'P 1'
#
loop_
_entity.id
_entity.type
_entity.pdbx_description
1 polymer ?
#
loop_
_entity_poly.entity_id
_entity_poly.type
_entity_poly.pdbx_seq_one_letter_code
_entity_poly.pdbx_strand_id
1 'polypeptide(L)' 'MANHQVILQQCDDCAAWVFYPRSHCNGCLSPNLTWKGVTGNGTLYSYTVARRPTAPQFADDIPQLIVVVELNEGVR' A
#
# COMPACT_ATOMS: atom_id res chain seq x y z
N MET A 1 0.73 10.53 -8.19
CA MET A 1 0.76 11.02 -6.79
C MET A 1 1.22 12.46 -6.82
N ALA A 2 0.32 13.45 -6.82
CA ALA A 2 0.67 14.84 -7.10
C ALA A 2 1.35 15.57 -5.92
N ASN A 3 1.26 15.04 -4.69
CA ASN A 3 1.64 15.77 -3.46
C ASN A 3 2.62 15.02 -2.54
N HIS A 4 3.36 14.01 -3.02
CA HIS A 4 4.21 13.14 -2.17
C HIS A 4 3.51 12.53 -0.94
N GLN A 5 2.19 12.29 -1.07
CA GLN A 5 1.37 11.71 -0.01
C GLN A 5 0.90 10.32 -0.40
N VAL A 6 0.96 9.41 0.57
CA VAL A 6 0.27 8.12 0.50
C VAL A 6 -1.12 8.32 1.06
N ILE A 7 -2.13 7.90 0.29
CA ILE A 7 -3.54 7.97 0.68
C ILE A 7 -4.15 6.58 0.58
N LEU A 8 -5.02 6.26 1.53
CA LEU A 8 -5.78 5.02 1.57
C LEU A 8 -7.26 5.32 1.79
N GLN A 9 -8.11 4.37 1.44
CA GLN A 9 -9.51 4.44 1.84
C GLN A 9 -9.65 3.99 3.30
N GLN A 10 -10.46 4.70 4.07
CA GLN A 10 -10.94 4.25 5.38
C GLN A 10 -12.46 4.24 5.36
N CYS A 11 -13.07 3.21 5.95
CA CYS A 11 -14.51 3.18 6.14
C CYS A 11 -14.93 4.12 7.27
N ASP A 12 -15.89 5.00 7.00
CA ASP A 12 -16.39 5.94 8.00
C ASP A 12 -17.38 5.29 8.99
N ASP A 13 -17.86 4.08 8.69
CA ASP A 13 -18.78 3.35 9.57
C ASP A 13 -18.09 2.38 10.53
N CYS A 14 -17.00 1.71 10.11
CA CYS A 14 -16.28 0.74 10.95
C CYS A 14 -14.79 1.05 11.16
N ALA A 15 -14.30 2.19 10.67
CA ALA A 15 -12.91 2.63 10.77
C ALA A 15 -11.84 1.71 10.13
N ALA A 16 -12.25 0.64 9.44
CA ALA A 16 -11.31 -0.26 8.76
C ALA A 16 -10.59 0.44 7.61
N TRP A 17 -9.27 0.26 7.55
CA TRP A 17 -8.46 0.67 6.41
C TRP A 17 -8.62 -0.32 5.26
N VAL A 18 -8.72 0.23 4.04
CA VAL A 18 -8.94 -0.53 2.80
C VAL A 18 -7.76 -0.30 1.87
N PHE A 19 -7.02 -1.38 1.64
CA PHE A 19 -5.89 -1.43 0.71
C PHE A 19 -6.24 -2.29 -0.51
N TYR A 20 -5.79 -1.81 -1.67
CA TYR A 20 -6.49 -1.85 -2.96
C TYR A 20 -7.83 -1.13 -2.94
N PRO A 21 -8.01 -0.03 -3.71
CA PRO A 21 -9.26 0.72 -3.72
C PRO A 21 -10.48 -0.14 -4.04
N ARG A 22 -11.56 0.02 -3.27
CA ARG A 22 -12.83 -0.72 -3.41
C ARG A 22 -14.02 0.24 -3.41
N SER A 23 -15.17 -0.29 -3.86
CA SER A 23 -16.47 0.37 -3.73
C SER A 23 -17.15 0.10 -2.38
N HIS A 24 -16.78 -0.97 -1.68
CA HIS A 24 -17.37 -1.36 -0.40
C HIS A 24 -16.28 -1.81 0.57
N CYS A 25 -16.49 -1.55 1.85
CA CYS A 25 -15.60 -1.95 2.94
C CYS A 25 -15.54 -3.49 3.04
N ASN A 26 -14.32 -4.04 3.14
CA ASN A 26 -14.09 -5.46 3.39
C ASN A 26 -14.44 -5.90 4.83
N GLY A 27 -14.56 -4.97 5.77
CA GLY A 27 -14.93 -5.24 7.16
C GLY A 27 -16.45 -5.26 7.41
N CYS A 28 -17.19 -4.30 6.85
CA CYS A 28 -18.63 -4.13 7.14
C CYS A 28 -19.54 -4.02 5.90
N LEU A 29 -18.99 -4.11 4.68
CA LEU A 29 -19.71 -3.96 3.40
C LEU A 29 -20.35 -2.58 3.15
N SER A 30 -20.12 -1.59 4.02
CA SER A 30 -20.58 -0.23 3.77
C SER A 30 -19.92 0.38 2.52
N PRO A 31 -20.66 1.16 1.71
CA PRO A 31 -20.09 1.96 0.63
C PRO A 31 -19.43 3.27 1.12
N ASN A 32 -19.54 3.61 2.40
CA ASN A 32 -19.03 4.86 2.97
C ASN A 32 -17.52 4.78 3.20
N LEU A 33 -16.76 4.99 2.12
CA LEU A 33 -15.30 5.01 2.10
C LEU A 33 -14.79 6.40 1.73
N THR A 34 -13.90 6.97 2.55
CA THR A 34 -13.22 8.24 2.26
C THR A 34 -11.72 8.07 2.16
N TRP A 35 -11.09 8.89 1.31
CA TRP A 35 -9.65 8.91 1.15
C TRP A 35 -9.00 9.72 2.27
N LYS A 36 -8.07 9.11 3.00
CA LYS A 36 -7.34 9.74 4.11
C LYS A 36 -5.84 9.58 3.89
N GLY A 37 -5.09 10.61 4.25
CA GLY A 37 -3.64 10.55 4.26
C GLY A 37 -3.14 9.62 5.36
N VAL A 38 -2.09 8.86 5.05
CA VAL A 38 -1.38 8.04 6.02
C VAL A 38 0.03 8.56 6.22
N THR A 39 0.66 8.20 7.34
CA THR A 39 2.00 8.68 7.68
C THR A 39 3.07 8.19 6.70
N GLY A 40 2.82 7.07 6.02
CA GLY A 40 3.81 6.36 5.19
C GLY A 40 4.81 5.53 6.00
N ASN A 41 4.69 5.52 7.32
CA ASN A 41 5.50 4.67 8.19
C ASN A 41 4.97 3.24 8.20
N GLY A 42 5.88 2.28 8.28
CA GLY A 42 5.55 0.88 8.35
C GLY A 42 6.76 0.02 8.72
N THR A 43 6.52 -1.27 8.83
CA THR A 43 7.53 -2.27 9.14
C THR A 43 7.81 -3.13 7.91
N LEU A 44 9.07 -3.50 7.69
CA LEU A 44 9.42 -4.45 6.64
C LEU A 44 8.79 -5.82 6.95
N TYR A 45 7.82 -6.22 6.15
CA TYR A 45 7.14 -7.51 6.31
C TYR A 45 7.91 -8.64 5.62
N SER A 46 8.31 -8.42 4.37
CA SER A 46 9.16 -9.35 3.63
C SER A 46 9.96 -8.64 2.54
N TYR A 47 11.01 -9.28 2.05
CA TYR A 47 11.81 -8.75 0.95
C TYR A 47 12.35 -9.85 0.05
N THR A 48 12.79 -9.47 -1.16
CA THR A 48 13.54 -10.33 -2.07
C THR A 48 14.59 -9.50 -2.80
N VAL A 49 15.75 -10.12 -3.05
CA VAL A 49 16.84 -9.52 -3.84
C VAL A 49 16.80 -10.10 -5.25
N ALA A 50 16.28 -9.34 -6.20
CA ALA A 50 16.25 -9.77 -7.60
C ALA A 50 17.59 -9.47 -8.27
N ARG A 51 18.31 -10.54 -8.64
CA ARG A 51 19.60 -10.48 -9.38
C ARG A 51 19.42 -10.47 -10.90
N ARG A 52 18.17 -10.56 -11.36
CA ARG A 52 17.75 -10.39 -12.74
C ARG A 52 16.69 -9.29 -12.77
N PRO A 53 16.63 -8.47 -13.83
CA PRO A 53 15.70 -7.36 -13.86
C PRO A 53 14.26 -7.88 -13.93
N THR A 54 13.37 -7.33 -13.10
CA THR A 54 11.94 -7.70 -13.09
C THR A 54 11.17 -7.17 -14.30
N ALA A 55 11.67 -6.13 -14.96
CA ALA A 55 11.17 -5.59 -16.21
C ALA A 55 12.28 -4.78 -16.92
N PRO A 56 12.18 -4.51 -18.25
CA PRO A 56 13.23 -3.82 -19.01
C PRO A 56 13.63 -2.45 -18.45
N GLN A 57 12.67 -1.69 -17.91
CA GLN A 57 12.91 -0.37 -17.33
C GLN A 57 13.79 -0.37 -16.06
N PHE A 58 14.05 -1.54 -15.48
CA PHE A 58 14.88 -1.70 -14.29
C PHE A 58 16.20 -2.44 -14.58
N ALA A 59 16.62 -2.48 -15.85
CA ALA A 59 17.83 -3.20 -16.28
C ALA A 59 19.10 -2.67 -15.60
N ASP A 60 19.16 -1.37 -15.33
CA ASP A 60 20.33 -0.71 -14.72
C ASP A 60 20.28 -0.71 -13.18
N ASP A 61 19.20 -1.21 -12.56
CA ASP A 61 18.95 -1.17 -11.11
C ASP A 61 19.24 -2.51 -10.42
N ILE A 62 20.18 -3.31 -10.94
CA ILE A 62 20.49 -4.64 -10.40
C ILE A 62 21.64 -4.56 -9.37
N PRO A 63 21.52 -5.20 -8.19
CA PRO A 63 20.38 -5.99 -7.71
C PRO A 63 19.23 -5.13 -7.18
N GLN A 64 17.99 -5.53 -7.48
CA GLN A 64 16.80 -4.82 -7.01
C GLN A 64 16.38 -5.37 -5.64
N LEU A 65 16.25 -4.49 -4.65
CA LEU A 65 15.64 -4.81 -3.37
C LEU A 65 14.14 -4.50 -3.42
N ILE A 66 13.34 -5.55 -3.52
CA ILE A 66 11.89 -5.44 -3.58
C ILE A 66 11.34 -5.79 -2.21
N VAL A 67 10.51 -4.90 -1.66
CA VAL A 67 10.02 -4.98 -0.28
C VAL A 67 8.50 -4.97 -0.23
N VAL A 68 7.95 -5.76 0.68
CA VAL A 68 6.57 -5.64 1.15
C VAL A 68 6.63 -4.97 2.52
N VAL A 69 5.96 -3.83 2.66
CA VAL A 69 5.91 -3.07 3.90
C VAL A 69 4.50 -3.19 4.46
N GLU A 70 4.40 -3.57 5.74
CA GLU A 70 3.15 -3.44 6.48
C GLU A 70 3.10 -2.03 7.08
N LEU A 71 2.18 -1.21 6.60
CA LEU A 71 1.96 0.13 7.11
C LEU A 71 1.36 0.08 8.52
N ASN A 72 1.55 1.14 9.30
CA ASN A 72 0.98 1.24 10.66
C ASN A 72 -0.56 1.12 10.69
N GLU A 73 -1.21 1.41 9.57
CA GLU A 73 -2.64 1.21 9.33
C GLU A 73 -3.05 -0.27 9.17
N GLY A 74 -2.10 -1.21 9.22
CA GLY A 74 -2.32 -2.66 9.20
C GLY A 74 -2.47 -3.24 7.79
N VAL A 75 -2.10 -2.49 6.76
CA VAL A 75 -2.20 -2.91 5.35
C VAL A 75 -0.82 -3.14 4.74
N ARG A 76 -0.75 -3.98 3.70
CA ARG A 76 0.47 -4.39 3.01
C ARG A 76 0.25 -4.52 1.51
#